data_AF-A0A0F9JMK6-F1
#
_entry.id   AF-A0A0F9JMK6-F1
#
_cell.length_a   1.000
_cell.length_b   1.000
_cell.length_c   1.000
_cell.angle_alpha   90.00
_cell.angle_beta   90.00
_cell.angle_gamma   90.00
#
_symmetry.space_group_name_H-M   'P 1'
#
loop_
_entity.id
_entity.type
_entity.pdbx_description
1 polymer ?
#
loop_
_entity_poly.entity_id
_entity_poly.type
_entity_poly.pdbx_seq_one_letter_code
_entity_poly.pdbx_strand_id
1 'polypeptide(L)'
;MANTSAKPSIIPAFIALFVLAFVAYLMFTNLKSTRVEHDISPAIEIIDPPPLIVIKPEAKALTPEQEADIFVNNLATTEEFITINENEDRFVRNDSVIVLPDLEYQATTKQGLLADKSLNADTPITLNYVTHDKVKTTLAELSDTIEDPAAPITIITDDGTQIISPLADILHHQELELSTEITYIIQQKHRVDTTVGELKNIDIPADLPLIATITRGSEAVTLKDLTKSGRLPDDALFYLHRVTDRDVQGLWGIIQAGLIEKFKQGIELEGITRHKDLIQAIIPGDADEKLPSGLSSFLGKILKSKVDNSYIYNLKTRSMGHDANLIFPGQQLILIHFPKVELKQIYQFFSKQQRQNAETYAITN
;
A
#
# COMPACT_ATOMS: atom_id res chain seq x y z
N MET A 1 -41.07 -2.58 -61.56
CA MET A 1 -40.90 -1.28 -60.87
C MET A 1 -39.44 -0.88 -61.05
N ALA A 2 -39.19 0.37 -61.44
CA ALA A 2 -37.92 0.83 -62.01
C ALA A 2 -36.80 1.02 -60.98
N ASN A 3 -35.58 0.64 -61.36
CA ASN A 3 -34.34 0.88 -60.62
C ASN A 3 -33.94 2.36 -60.66
N THR A 4 -33.79 3.00 -59.50
CA THR A 4 -33.17 4.32 -59.36
C THR A 4 -31.76 4.17 -58.78
N SER A 5 -30.77 4.30 -59.65
CA SER A 5 -29.35 4.41 -59.28
C SER A 5 -29.10 5.79 -58.64
N ALA A 6 -28.65 5.81 -57.38
CA ALA A 6 -28.24 7.04 -56.70
C ALA A 6 -26.90 7.54 -57.27
N LYS A 7 -26.89 8.77 -57.79
CA LYS A 7 -25.66 9.41 -58.30
C LYS A 7 -24.65 9.60 -57.14
N PRO A 8 -23.36 9.28 -57.32
CA PRO A 8 -22.36 9.50 -56.28
C PRO A 8 -22.18 11.00 -56.02
N SER A 9 -22.24 11.38 -54.74
CA SER A 9 -21.99 12.75 -54.28
C SER A 9 -20.53 13.13 -54.53
N ILE A 10 -20.31 14.34 -55.02
CA ILE A 10 -19.00 14.89 -55.39
C ILE A 10 -18.24 15.44 -54.15
N ILE A 11 -18.93 15.61 -53.03
CA ILE A 11 -18.40 16.21 -51.79
C ILE A 11 -17.24 15.40 -51.17
N PRO A 12 -17.30 14.06 -51.06
CA PRO A 12 -16.20 13.28 -50.49
C PRO A 12 -14.92 13.34 -51.33
N ALA A 13 -15.04 13.47 -52.65
CA ALA A 13 -13.91 13.54 -53.56
C ALA A 13 -13.12 14.85 -53.41
N PHE A 14 -13.80 15.97 -53.16
CA PHE A 14 -13.13 17.24 -52.88
C PHE A 14 -12.42 17.25 -51.53
N ILE A 15 -13.01 16.64 -50.50
CA ILE A 15 -12.37 16.53 -49.18
C ILE A 15 -11.10 15.69 -49.26
N ALA A 16 -11.14 14.55 -49.96
CA ALA A 16 -9.97 13.69 -50.17
C ALA A 16 -8.85 14.43 -50.92
N LEU A 17 -9.19 15.23 -51.94
CA LEU A 17 -8.22 16.02 -52.69
C LEU A 17 -7.59 17.13 -51.83
N PHE A 18 -8.36 17.76 -50.93
CA PHE A 18 -7.86 18.79 -50.03
C PHE A 18 -6.87 18.23 -49.00
N VAL A 19 -7.17 17.06 -48.44
CA VAL A 19 -6.27 16.36 -47.51
C VAL A 19 -4.96 15.99 -48.22
N LEU A 20 -5.04 15.49 -49.46
CA LEU A 20 -3.86 15.07 -50.22
C LEU A 20 -2.98 16.28 -50.60
N ALA A 21 -3.58 17.41 -50.98
CA ALA A 21 -2.86 18.66 -51.22
C ALA A 21 -2.18 19.21 -49.96
N PHE A 22 -2.84 19.11 -48.81
CA PHE A 22 -2.27 19.55 -47.52
C PHE A 22 -1.06 18.71 -47.09
N VAL A 23 -1.15 17.38 -47.23
CA VAL A 23 -0.02 16.47 -46.95
C VAL A 23 1.15 16.72 -47.89
N ALA A 24 0.89 16.94 -49.19
CA ALA A 24 1.94 17.27 -50.15
C ALA A 24 2.63 18.62 -49.83
N TYR A 25 1.87 19.62 -49.36
CA TYR A 25 2.42 20.90 -48.92
C TYR A 25 3.33 20.76 -47.68
N LEU A 26 2.93 19.95 -46.69
CA LEU A 26 3.76 19.68 -45.51
C LEU A 26 5.06 18.95 -45.87
N MET A 27 5.02 18.01 -46.81
CA MET A 27 6.23 17.34 -47.30
C MET A 27 7.17 18.31 -48.04
N PHE A 28 6.63 19.22 -48.85
CA PHE A 28 7.43 20.16 -49.63
C PHE A 28 8.10 21.24 -48.76
N THR A 29 7.43 21.70 -47.71
CA THR A 29 7.98 22.73 -46.80
C THR A 29 9.13 22.25 -45.94
N ASN A 30 9.27 20.93 -45.75
CA ASN A 30 10.33 20.33 -44.92
C ASN A 30 11.63 19.99 -45.69
N LEU A 31 11.73 20.33 -46.98
CA LEU A 31 12.86 19.95 -47.85
C LEU A 31 13.93 21.04 -48.07
N LYS A 32 13.97 22.11 -47.26
CA LYS A 32 15.05 23.11 -47.36
C LYS A 32 16.35 22.61 -46.70
N SER A 33 17.10 21.86 -47.48
CA SER A 33 18.51 21.53 -47.26
C SER A 33 19.38 22.79 -47.42
N THR A 34 19.99 23.27 -46.34
CA THR A 34 21.03 24.31 -46.39
C THR A 34 22.38 23.66 -46.66
N ARG A 35 22.70 23.51 -47.96
CA ARG A 35 24.06 23.24 -48.42
C ARG A 35 24.66 24.56 -48.91
N VAL A 36 25.67 25.07 -48.23
CA VAL A 36 26.48 26.20 -48.69
C VAL A 36 27.88 25.68 -48.97
N GLU A 37 28.22 25.53 -50.25
CA GLU A 37 29.61 25.44 -50.72
C GLU A 37 30.11 26.86 -50.97
N HIS A 38 31.28 27.22 -50.42
CA HIS A 38 32.13 28.30 -50.93
C HIS A 38 33.60 27.84 -50.88
N ASP A 39 34.29 28.17 -51.96
CA ASP A 39 35.64 27.78 -52.36
C ASP A 39 36.73 28.58 -51.61
N ILE A 40 37.85 27.91 -51.33
CA ILE A 40 39.19 28.23 -50.76
C ILE A 40 39.79 29.61 -51.22
N SER A 41 40.67 30.39 -50.54
CA SER A 41 41.64 30.37 -49.39
C SER A 41 42.24 31.83 -49.28
N PRO A 42 43.22 32.21 -48.41
CA PRO A 42 43.87 31.59 -47.22
C PRO A 42 43.86 32.53 -45.96
N ALA A 43 44.15 32.06 -44.75
CA ALA A 43 45.48 31.94 -44.13
C ALA A 43 45.44 30.89 -43.01
N ILE A 44 46.51 30.13 -42.86
CA ILE A 44 46.64 29.06 -41.86
C ILE A 44 46.67 29.70 -40.47
N GLU A 45 45.54 29.67 -39.76
CA GLU A 45 45.54 29.74 -38.30
C GLU A 45 45.80 28.34 -37.75
N ILE A 46 46.81 28.24 -36.90
CA ILE A 46 47.13 27.04 -36.14
C ILE A 46 45.97 26.82 -35.18
N ILE A 47 45.06 25.90 -35.52
CA ILE A 47 43.99 25.47 -34.63
C ILE A 47 44.62 24.54 -33.58
N ASP A 48 44.56 24.94 -32.31
CA ASP A 48 44.86 24.08 -31.16
C ASP A 48 44.14 22.73 -31.33
N PRO A 49 44.77 21.59 -31.01
CA PRO A 49 44.09 20.31 -31.09
C PRO A 49 42.81 20.39 -30.24
N PRO A 50 41.65 19.96 -30.78
CA PRO A 50 40.42 19.99 -30.00
C PRO A 50 40.66 19.22 -28.69
N PRO A 51 40.15 19.71 -27.55
CA PRO A 51 40.31 19.01 -26.31
C PRO A 51 39.80 17.59 -26.50
N LEU A 52 40.63 16.61 -26.14
CA LEU A 52 40.23 15.20 -26.08
C LEU A 52 38.88 15.12 -25.38
N ILE A 53 37.84 14.80 -26.15
CA ILE A 53 36.57 14.39 -25.58
C ILE A 53 36.89 13.09 -24.87
N VAL A 54 37.09 13.17 -23.55
CA VAL A 54 37.04 11.99 -22.69
C VAL A 54 35.63 11.44 -22.89
N ILE A 55 35.50 10.37 -23.66
CA ILE A 55 34.31 9.54 -23.66
C ILE A 55 34.19 9.09 -22.21
N LYS A 56 33.33 9.76 -21.43
CA LYS A 56 32.92 9.24 -20.12
C LYS A 56 32.49 7.80 -20.36
N PRO A 57 33.06 6.80 -19.66
CA PRO A 57 32.65 5.42 -19.86
C PRO A 57 31.12 5.37 -19.77
N GLU A 58 30.48 4.75 -20.76
CA GLU A 58 29.04 4.51 -20.72
C GLU A 58 28.72 3.91 -19.35
N ALA A 59 27.80 4.54 -18.61
CA ALA A 59 27.33 4.00 -17.35
C ALA A 59 26.75 2.62 -17.66
N LYS A 60 27.46 1.57 -17.22
CA LYS A 60 27.09 0.18 -17.49
C LYS A 60 25.68 -0.05 -16.94
N ALA A 61 24.76 -0.47 -17.79
CA ALA A 61 23.44 -0.90 -17.34
C ALA A 61 23.59 -2.01 -16.29
N LEU A 62 22.89 -1.86 -15.16
CA LEU A 62 22.91 -2.87 -14.10
C LEU A 62 22.26 -4.15 -14.60
N THR A 63 22.89 -5.28 -14.30
CA THR A 63 22.25 -6.60 -14.50
C THR A 63 21.08 -6.77 -13.52
N PRO A 64 20.06 -7.59 -13.83
CA PRO A 64 18.95 -7.87 -12.91
C PRO A 64 19.42 -8.35 -11.52
N GLU A 65 20.51 -9.11 -11.47
CA GLU A 65 21.16 -9.58 -10.25
C GLU A 65 21.73 -8.40 -9.43
N GLN A 66 22.43 -7.48 -10.09
CA GLN A 66 22.97 -6.28 -9.44
C GLN A 66 21.87 -5.34 -8.96
N GLU A 67 20.79 -5.17 -9.74
CA GLU A 67 19.62 -4.41 -9.29
C GLU A 67 19.01 -5.02 -8.02
N ALA A 68 18.84 -6.34 -8.00
CA ALA A 68 18.29 -7.05 -6.84
C ALA A 68 19.21 -6.92 -5.61
N ASP A 69 20.53 -6.99 -5.79
CA ASP A 69 21.51 -6.79 -4.73
C ASP A 69 21.42 -5.38 -4.14
N ILE A 70 21.39 -4.35 -5.00
CA ILE A 70 21.27 -2.96 -4.57
C ILE A 70 19.94 -2.74 -3.87
N PHE A 71 18.84 -3.25 -4.44
CA PHE A 71 17.51 -3.14 -3.87
C PHE A 71 17.46 -3.71 -2.44
N VAL A 72 17.86 -4.97 -2.27
CA VAL A 72 17.77 -5.65 -0.97
C VAL A 72 18.72 -5.06 0.06
N ASN A 73 19.92 -4.61 -0.34
CA ASN A 73 20.88 -4.03 0.60
C ASN A 73 20.46 -2.66 1.14
N ASN A 74 19.63 -1.93 0.41
CA ASN A 74 19.11 -0.60 0.79
C ASN A 74 17.66 -0.64 1.29
N LEU A 75 17.06 -1.84 1.43
CA LEU A 75 15.67 -1.99 1.87
C LEU A 75 15.47 -1.61 3.34
N ALA A 76 16.48 -1.84 4.18
CA ALA A 76 16.46 -1.47 5.58
C ALA A 76 16.90 -0.02 5.80
N THR A 77 16.23 0.67 6.73
CA THR A 77 16.63 2.01 7.17
C THR A 77 18.03 2.01 7.82
N THR A 78 18.69 3.15 7.75
CA THR A 78 19.99 3.42 8.38
C THR A 78 19.86 4.25 9.67
N GLU A 79 18.63 4.49 10.13
CA GLU A 79 18.34 5.15 11.40
C GLU A 79 18.98 4.41 12.59
N GLU A 80 19.55 5.18 13.51
CA GLU A 80 20.17 4.63 14.75
C GLU A 80 19.11 4.08 15.71
N PHE A 81 17.96 4.77 15.81
CA PHE A 81 16.83 4.38 16.65
C PHE A 81 15.55 4.36 15.81
N ILE A 82 14.87 3.22 15.80
CA ILE A 82 13.70 3.00 14.95
C ILE A 82 12.45 2.97 15.82
N THR A 83 11.66 4.05 15.78
CA THR A 83 10.38 4.10 16.50
C THR A 83 9.33 3.23 15.84
N ILE A 84 8.66 2.38 16.63
CA ILE A 84 7.62 1.47 16.14
C ILE A 84 6.24 2.10 16.32
N ASN A 85 5.71 2.62 15.21
CA ASN A 85 4.37 3.19 15.13
C ASN A 85 3.43 2.32 14.29
N GLU A 86 2.13 2.54 14.44
CA GLU A 86 1.12 1.90 13.60
C GLU A 86 1.11 2.52 12.20
N ASN A 87 0.93 1.69 11.16
CA ASN A 87 1.00 2.08 9.74
C ASN A 87 2.39 2.57 9.27
N GLU A 88 3.45 2.38 10.06
CA GLU A 88 4.82 2.76 9.68
C GLU A 88 5.72 1.53 9.51
N ASP A 89 5.24 0.60 8.68
CA ASP A 89 5.90 -0.67 8.45
C ASP A 89 7.24 -0.48 7.74
N ARG A 90 8.21 -1.31 8.08
CA ARG A 90 9.58 -1.12 7.59
C ARG A 90 10.42 -2.38 7.68
N PHE A 91 11.39 -2.47 6.76
CA PHE A 91 12.49 -3.41 6.90
C PHE A 91 13.56 -2.81 7.80
N VAL A 92 14.12 -3.64 8.67
CA VAL A 92 15.19 -3.29 9.60
C VAL A 92 16.24 -4.40 9.60
N ARG A 93 17.41 -4.12 10.17
CA ARG A 93 18.45 -5.13 10.38
C ARG A 93 18.30 -5.78 11.75
N ASN A 94 18.88 -6.96 11.91
CA ASN A 94 18.82 -7.73 13.16
C ASN A 94 19.56 -7.03 14.32
N ASP A 95 20.57 -6.23 14.00
CA ASP A 95 21.30 -5.40 14.96
C ASP A 95 20.67 -4.01 15.21
N SER A 96 19.57 -3.68 14.52
CA SER A 96 18.89 -2.39 14.70
C SER A 96 18.31 -2.26 16.11
N VAL A 97 18.40 -1.05 16.66
CA VAL A 97 17.74 -0.68 17.92
C VAL A 97 16.34 -0.16 17.60
N ILE A 98 15.33 -0.83 18.13
CA ILE A 98 13.93 -0.42 17.99
C ILE A 98 13.42 0.20 19.28
N VAL A 99 12.58 1.22 19.16
CA VAL A 99 11.95 1.92 20.28
C VAL A 99 10.50 1.46 20.35
N LEU A 100 10.21 0.66 21.37
CA LEU A 100 8.90 0.08 21.64
C LEU A 100 8.11 1.02 22.56
N PRO A 101 6.84 1.34 22.24
CA PRO A 101 6.02 2.15 23.12
C PRO A 101 5.54 1.32 24.32
N ASP A 102 5.49 1.96 25.49
CA ASP A 102 4.83 1.41 26.67
C ASP A 102 3.35 1.81 26.65
N LEU A 103 2.48 0.85 26.35
CA LEU A 103 1.08 1.07 26.07
C LEU A 103 0.19 0.60 27.23
N GLU A 104 -0.63 1.51 27.74
CA GLU A 104 -1.70 1.19 28.67
C GLU A 104 -3.05 1.26 27.95
N TYR A 105 -3.91 0.26 28.17
CA TYR A 105 -5.27 0.24 27.62
C TYR A 105 -6.28 0.44 28.73
N GLN A 106 -7.16 1.42 28.57
CA GLN A 106 -8.14 1.79 29.58
C GLN A 106 -9.53 1.95 28.94
N ALA A 107 -10.51 1.22 29.46
CA ALA A 107 -11.91 1.50 29.17
C ALA A 107 -12.37 2.67 30.03
N THR A 108 -12.81 3.77 29.40
CA THR A 108 -13.09 5.04 30.08
C THR A 108 -14.01 5.92 29.23
N THR A 109 -14.12 7.21 29.58
CA THR A 109 -14.81 8.24 28.80
C THR A 109 -13.88 9.43 28.60
N LYS A 110 -14.24 10.36 27.71
CA LYS A 110 -13.50 11.63 27.54
C LYS A 110 -13.38 12.39 28.87
N GLN A 111 -14.47 12.43 29.65
CA GLN A 111 -14.44 13.04 30.99
C GLN A 111 -13.50 12.31 31.94
N GLY A 112 -13.46 10.97 31.89
CA GLY A 112 -12.55 10.16 32.69
C GLY A 112 -11.08 10.47 32.40
N LEU A 113 -10.71 10.56 31.12
CA LEU A 113 -9.34 10.93 30.72
C LEU A 113 -8.96 12.35 31.15
N LEU A 114 -9.86 13.33 30.99
CA LEU A 114 -9.61 14.72 31.39
C LEU A 114 -9.51 14.90 32.92
N ALA A 115 -10.10 13.98 33.69
CA ALA A 115 -10.06 14.00 35.14
C ALA A 115 -8.85 13.24 35.73
N ASP A 116 -8.15 12.43 34.92
CA ASP A 116 -7.01 11.65 35.36
C ASP A 116 -5.76 12.54 35.53
N LYS A 117 -5.38 12.75 36.80
CA LYS A 117 -4.21 13.57 37.18
C LYS A 117 -2.87 12.89 36.89
N SER A 118 -2.86 11.60 36.55
CA SER A 118 -1.65 10.88 36.15
C SER A 118 -1.22 11.20 34.71
N LEU A 119 -2.09 11.86 33.94
CA LEU A 119 -1.87 12.20 32.54
C LEU A 119 -1.43 13.66 32.38
N ASN A 120 -0.36 13.87 31.63
CA ASN A 120 0.11 15.20 31.27
C ASN A 120 -0.55 15.64 29.96
N ALA A 121 -0.60 16.96 29.70
CA ALA A 121 -1.19 17.51 28.49
C ALA A 121 -0.57 16.93 27.20
N ASP A 122 0.74 16.70 27.21
CA ASP A 122 1.48 16.19 26.03
C ASP A 122 1.44 14.67 25.91
N THR A 123 0.75 13.95 26.80
CA THR A 123 0.68 12.48 26.75
C THR A 123 -0.06 12.04 25.49
N PRO A 124 0.59 11.29 24.57
CA PRO A 124 -0.05 10.78 23.36
C PRO A 124 -1.07 9.69 23.71
N ILE A 125 -2.25 9.79 23.10
CA ILE A 125 -3.34 8.85 23.27
C ILE A 125 -4.02 8.54 21.94
N THR A 126 -4.50 7.31 21.82
CA THR A 126 -5.38 6.89 20.74
C THR A 126 -6.73 6.53 21.35
N LEU A 127 -7.80 7.12 20.83
CA LEU A 127 -9.17 6.86 21.27
C LEU A 127 -9.85 5.97 20.24
N ASN A 128 -10.46 4.88 20.70
CA ASN A 128 -11.32 4.03 19.88
C ASN A 128 -12.72 4.04 20.50
N TYR A 129 -13.74 4.43 19.72
CA TYR A 129 -15.12 4.51 20.18
C TYR A 129 -16.10 4.19 19.05
N VAL A 130 -17.34 3.89 19.42
CA VAL A 130 -18.41 3.58 18.47
C VAL A 130 -19.53 4.59 18.64
N THR A 131 -19.94 5.21 17.53
CA THR A 131 -21.18 6.02 17.49
C THR A 131 -22.29 5.22 16.82
N HIS A 132 -23.52 5.58 17.15
CA HIS A 132 -24.72 4.95 16.63
C HIS A 132 -25.59 6.01 15.98
N ASP A 133 -25.72 5.95 14.66
CA ASP A 133 -26.66 6.79 13.93
C ASP A 133 -27.97 6.01 13.75
N LYS A 134 -29.09 6.71 13.92
CA LYS A 134 -30.42 6.15 13.75
C LYS A 134 -31.03 6.69 12.46
N VAL A 135 -31.29 5.79 11.52
CA VAL A 135 -31.89 6.14 10.22
C VAL A 135 -33.25 5.46 10.11
N LYS A 136 -34.28 6.24 9.83
CA LYS A 136 -35.59 5.70 9.46
C LYS A 136 -35.53 5.19 8.03
N THR A 137 -35.96 3.96 7.81
CA THR A 137 -35.91 3.28 6.50
C THR A 137 -36.90 2.12 6.48
N THR A 138 -36.84 1.26 5.46
CA THR A 138 -37.64 0.04 5.33
C THR A 138 -36.73 -1.16 5.02
N LEU A 139 -37.22 -2.38 5.20
CA LEU A 139 -36.44 -3.58 4.83
C LEU A 139 -36.17 -3.64 3.31
N ALA A 140 -37.09 -3.13 2.50
CA ALA A 140 -36.89 -3.01 1.05
C ALA A 140 -35.72 -2.09 0.72
N GLU A 141 -35.66 -0.89 1.31
CA GLU A 141 -34.56 0.06 1.10
C GLU A 141 -33.21 -0.47 1.62
N LEU A 142 -33.22 -1.17 2.77
CA LEU A 142 -32.01 -1.80 3.30
C LEU A 142 -31.48 -2.90 2.38
N SER A 143 -32.36 -3.67 1.73
CA SER A 143 -31.97 -4.70 0.76
C SER A 143 -31.23 -4.15 -0.44
N ASP A 144 -31.50 -2.89 -0.81
CA ASP A 144 -30.86 -2.24 -1.96
C ASP A 144 -29.58 -1.47 -1.58
N THR A 145 -29.42 -1.11 -0.30
CA THR A 145 -28.35 -0.20 0.16
C THR A 145 -27.24 -0.88 0.96
N ILE A 146 -27.50 -2.05 1.55
CA ILE A 146 -26.49 -2.79 2.32
C ILE A 146 -25.54 -3.52 1.37
N GLU A 147 -24.24 -3.23 1.50
CA GLU A 147 -23.19 -3.88 0.72
C GLU A 147 -22.96 -5.34 1.12
N ASP A 148 -23.02 -5.64 2.41
CA ASP A 148 -22.83 -6.99 2.97
C ASP A 148 -24.08 -7.48 3.70
N PRO A 149 -24.99 -8.21 3.03
CA PRO A 149 -26.21 -8.72 3.63
C PRO A 149 -25.98 -9.87 4.63
N ALA A 150 -24.76 -10.42 4.70
CA ALA A 150 -24.40 -11.48 5.65
C ALA A 150 -23.90 -10.93 6.99
N ALA A 151 -23.50 -9.65 7.04
CA ALA A 151 -23.12 -8.99 8.28
C ALA A 151 -24.37 -8.75 9.16
N PRO A 152 -24.30 -8.98 10.48
CA PRO A 152 -25.40 -8.71 11.38
C PRO A 152 -25.70 -7.21 11.44
N ILE A 153 -26.95 -6.84 11.17
CA ILE A 153 -27.45 -5.47 11.31
C ILE A 153 -28.34 -5.34 12.54
N THR A 154 -28.43 -4.14 13.08
CA THR A 154 -29.35 -3.82 14.19
C THR A 154 -30.49 -2.96 13.67
N ILE A 155 -31.72 -3.45 13.77
CA ILE A 155 -32.93 -2.68 13.47
C ILE A 155 -33.82 -2.59 14.71
N ILE A 156 -34.61 -1.52 14.79
CA ILE A 156 -35.68 -1.35 15.77
C ILE A 156 -36.98 -1.22 14.98
N THR A 157 -37.93 -2.10 15.25
CA THR A 157 -39.27 -2.11 14.66
C THR A 157 -40.16 -1.04 15.30
N ASP A 158 -41.32 -0.79 14.72
CA ASP A 158 -42.28 0.21 15.18
C ASP A 158 -42.81 -0.06 16.60
N ASP A 159 -42.94 -1.33 16.98
CA ASP A 159 -43.27 -1.79 18.33
C ASP A 159 -42.11 -1.63 19.35
N GLY A 160 -40.95 -1.17 18.90
CA GLY A 160 -39.75 -0.99 19.72
C GLY A 160 -38.91 -2.25 19.90
N THR A 161 -39.23 -3.35 19.24
CA THR A 161 -38.44 -4.58 19.29
C THR A 161 -37.10 -4.39 18.57
N GLN A 162 -36.01 -4.73 19.26
CA GLN A 162 -34.66 -4.66 18.69
C GLN A 162 -34.27 -6.04 18.12
N ILE A 163 -33.91 -6.06 16.83
CA ILE A 163 -33.49 -7.28 16.12
C ILE A 163 -32.03 -7.09 15.70
N ILE A 164 -31.19 -8.08 16.01
CA ILE A 164 -29.78 -8.13 15.63
C ILE A 164 -29.53 -9.43 14.85
N SER A 165 -29.47 -9.35 13.53
CA SER A 165 -29.30 -10.51 12.65
C SER A 165 -28.80 -10.08 11.26
N PRO A 166 -28.20 -10.98 10.47
CA PRO A 166 -27.96 -10.72 9.05
C PRO A 166 -29.22 -10.27 8.33
N LEU A 167 -29.10 -9.35 7.38
CA LEU A 167 -30.25 -8.84 6.62
C LEU A 167 -30.99 -9.98 5.91
N ALA A 168 -30.26 -10.96 5.37
CA ALA A 168 -30.84 -12.13 4.72
C ALA A 168 -31.78 -12.93 5.64
N ASP A 169 -31.48 -13.01 6.93
CA ASP A 169 -32.32 -13.73 7.90
C ASP A 169 -33.56 -12.90 8.26
N ILE A 170 -33.40 -11.58 8.39
CA ILE A 170 -34.50 -10.65 8.67
C ILE A 170 -35.50 -10.63 7.50
N LEU A 171 -35.02 -10.66 6.26
CA LEU A 171 -35.87 -10.73 5.07
C LEU A 171 -36.68 -12.03 4.97
N HIS A 172 -36.22 -13.10 5.62
CA HIS A 172 -36.96 -14.37 5.70
C HIS A 172 -37.93 -14.46 6.89
N HIS A 173 -37.92 -13.50 7.82
CA HIS A 173 -38.88 -13.43 8.91
C HIS A 173 -40.26 -13.03 8.37
N GLN A 174 -41.21 -13.97 8.36
CA GLN A 174 -42.57 -13.77 7.81
C GLN A 174 -43.42 -12.71 8.55
N GLU A 175 -42.97 -12.24 9.70
CA GLU A 175 -43.70 -11.29 10.55
C GLU A 175 -43.44 -9.81 10.17
N LEU A 176 -42.40 -9.52 9.37
CA LEU A 176 -42.03 -8.16 9.01
C LEU A 176 -42.31 -7.90 7.52
N GLU A 177 -43.26 -7.02 7.23
CA GLU A 177 -43.49 -6.57 5.86
C GLU A 177 -42.33 -5.70 5.35
N LEU A 178 -41.97 -5.88 4.07
CA LEU A 178 -40.82 -5.19 3.47
C LEU A 178 -40.94 -3.66 3.47
N SER A 179 -42.17 -3.15 3.48
CA SER A 179 -42.49 -1.71 3.48
C SER A 179 -42.67 -1.10 4.87
N THR A 180 -42.55 -1.88 5.95
CA THR A 180 -42.70 -1.36 7.30
C THR A 180 -41.57 -0.38 7.63
N GLU A 181 -41.92 0.77 8.21
CA GLU A 181 -40.94 1.73 8.72
C GLU A 181 -40.20 1.10 9.90
N ILE A 182 -38.88 1.02 9.77
CA ILE A 182 -37.96 0.54 10.79
C ILE A 182 -36.90 1.62 11.05
N THR A 183 -36.29 1.57 12.22
CA THR A 183 -35.10 2.35 12.53
C THR A 183 -33.87 1.46 12.40
N TYR A 184 -33.06 1.70 11.38
CA TYR A 184 -31.76 1.07 11.24
C TYR A 184 -30.73 1.79 12.12
N ILE A 185 -29.96 1.02 12.90
CA ILE A 185 -28.85 1.52 13.69
C ILE A 185 -27.54 1.27 12.94
N ILE A 186 -26.95 2.35 12.43
CA ILE A 186 -25.64 2.32 11.78
C ILE A 186 -24.58 2.46 12.87
N GLN A 187 -23.73 1.45 13.00
CA GLN A 187 -22.56 1.50 13.88
C GLN A 187 -21.37 2.07 13.10
N GLN A 188 -20.80 3.16 13.60
CA GLN A 188 -19.57 3.73 13.06
C GLN A 188 -18.47 3.60 14.09
N LYS A 189 -17.38 2.93 13.69
CA LYS A 189 -16.16 2.83 14.49
C LYS A 189 -15.28 4.03 14.19
N HIS A 190 -14.87 4.73 15.23
CA HIS A 190 -13.99 5.89 15.14
C HIS A 190 -12.68 5.61 15.82
N ARG A 191 -11.62 6.16 15.24
CA ARG A 191 -10.29 6.17 15.81
C ARG A 191 -9.69 7.57 15.71
N VAL A 192 -9.19 8.08 16.82
CA VAL A 192 -8.60 9.42 16.91
C VAL A 192 -7.28 9.35 17.65
N ASP A 193 -6.20 9.72 16.97
CA ASP A 193 -4.87 9.91 17.55
C ASP A 193 -4.71 11.38 17.96
N THR A 194 -4.32 11.64 19.22
CA THR A 194 -4.27 13.00 19.79
C THR A 194 -3.42 13.03 21.06
N THR A 195 -3.41 14.16 21.76
CA THR A 195 -2.85 14.31 23.11
C THR A 195 -3.94 14.63 24.12
N VAL A 196 -3.66 14.39 25.41
CA VAL A 196 -4.60 14.69 26.50
C VAL A 196 -4.96 16.18 26.56
N GLY A 197 -4.03 17.07 26.21
CA GLY A 197 -4.25 18.52 26.15
C GLY A 197 -5.24 18.92 25.06
N GLU A 198 -5.22 18.21 23.93
CA GLU A 198 -6.08 18.45 22.77
C GLU A 198 -7.48 17.84 22.92
N LEU A 199 -7.68 16.86 23.80
CA LEU A 199 -8.97 16.19 24.04
C LEU A 199 -10.14 17.16 24.20
N LYS A 200 -9.91 18.32 24.83
CA LYS A 200 -10.94 19.34 25.06
C LYS A 200 -11.57 19.85 23.75
N ASN A 201 -10.79 19.86 22.68
CA ASN A 201 -11.17 20.40 21.37
C ASN A 201 -11.77 19.35 20.43
N ILE A 202 -11.73 18.07 20.80
CA ILE A 202 -12.24 16.98 19.97
C ILE A 202 -13.74 16.82 20.20
N ASP A 203 -14.50 16.71 19.12
CA ASP A 203 -15.95 16.54 19.16
C ASP A 203 -16.34 15.09 19.49
N ILE A 204 -16.16 14.72 20.75
CA ILE A 204 -16.60 13.45 21.33
C ILE A 204 -17.45 13.77 22.56
N PRO A 205 -18.65 13.17 22.72
CA PRO A 205 -19.47 13.34 23.91
C PRO A 205 -18.71 12.94 25.18
N ALA A 206 -18.88 13.71 26.26
CA ALA A 206 -18.04 13.59 27.46
C ALA A 206 -18.15 12.22 28.17
N ASP A 207 -19.32 11.61 28.09
CA ASP A 207 -19.73 10.35 28.73
C ASP A 207 -19.73 9.15 27.78
N LEU A 208 -19.38 9.34 26.49
CA LEU A 208 -19.32 8.25 25.53
C LEU A 208 -18.29 7.21 25.98
N PRO A 209 -18.67 5.92 26.12
CA PRO A 209 -17.72 4.85 26.38
C PRO A 209 -16.70 4.75 25.25
N LEU A 210 -15.42 4.71 25.62
CA LEU A 210 -14.31 4.57 24.70
C LEU A 210 -13.22 3.68 25.29
N ILE A 211 -12.36 3.15 24.42
CA ILE A 211 -11.10 2.52 24.79
C ILE A 211 -9.98 3.51 24.44
N ALA A 212 -9.25 3.93 25.46
CA ALA A 212 -8.06 4.75 25.31
C ALA A 212 -6.81 3.87 25.35
N THR A 213 -5.93 4.04 24.36
CA THR A 213 -4.56 3.55 24.39
C THR A 213 -3.66 4.73 24.76
N ILE A 214 -2.95 4.63 25.88
CA ILE A 214 -2.14 5.69 26.47
C ILE A 214 -0.68 5.31 26.34
N THR A 215 0.14 6.21 25.78
CA THR A 215 1.59 6.00 25.67
C THR A 215 2.27 6.54 26.93
N ARG A 216 2.71 5.64 27.82
CA ARG A 216 3.35 6.00 29.11
C ARG A 216 4.85 6.24 28.99
N GLY A 217 5.45 5.88 27.87
CA GLY A 217 6.87 6.04 27.59
C GLY A 217 7.31 5.14 26.46
N SER A 218 8.61 4.89 26.38
CA SER A 218 9.17 3.95 25.42
C SER A 218 10.40 3.25 25.97
N GLU A 219 10.68 2.07 25.42
CA GLU A 219 11.84 1.23 25.75
C GLU A 219 12.63 0.96 24.47
N ALA A 220 13.94 1.24 24.50
CA ALA A 220 14.84 0.91 23.40
C ALA A 220 15.40 -0.51 23.61
N VAL A 221 15.25 -1.36 22.59
CA VAL A 221 15.73 -2.76 22.59
C VAL A 221 16.33 -3.10 21.24
N THR A 222 17.41 -3.89 21.22
CA THR A 222 17.94 -4.41 19.95
C THR A 222 17.09 -5.58 19.45
N LEU A 223 16.84 -5.64 18.14
CA LEU A 223 15.98 -6.67 17.56
C LEU A 223 16.48 -8.11 17.83
N LYS A 224 17.80 -8.32 17.82
CA LYS A 224 18.42 -9.60 18.18
C LYS A 224 18.08 -10.07 19.59
N ASP A 225 17.95 -9.15 20.54
CA ASP A 225 17.61 -9.47 21.94
C ASP A 225 16.13 -9.83 22.05
N LEU A 226 15.28 -9.13 21.31
CA LEU A 226 13.85 -9.37 21.26
C LEU A 226 13.51 -10.75 20.68
N THR A 227 14.09 -11.07 19.53
CA THR A 227 13.87 -12.34 18.83
C THR A 227 14.62 -13.51 19.46
N LYS A 228 15.56 -13.24 20.37
CA LYS A 228 16.53 -14.23 20.91
C LYS A 228 17.23 -15.02 19.80
N SER A 229 17.37 -14.40 18.63
CA SER A 229 17.78 -15.05 17.39
C SER A 229 19.29 -15.11 17.25
N GLY A 230 20.03 -15.40 18.33
CA GLY A 230 21.51 -15.36 18.38
C GLY A 230 22.27 -16.25 17.37
N ARG A 231 21.57 -16.86 16.42
CA ARG A 231 22.07 -17.60 15.25
C ARG A 231 21.99 -16.80 13.93
N LEU A 232 21.23 -15.72 13.87
CA LEU A 232 21.10 -14.89 12.67
C LEU A 232 22.20 -13.84 12.61
N PRO A 233 22.73 -13.51 11.41
CA PRO A 233 23.73 -12.47 11.26
C PRO A 233 23.13 -11.09 11.56
N ASP A 234 23.98 -10.14 11.94
CA ASP A 234 23.57 -8.76 12.27
C ASP A 234 22.86 -8.08 11.08
N ASP A 235 23.30 -8.38 9.86
CA ASP A 235 22.75 -7.81 8.63
C ASP A 235 21.49 -8.53 8.10
N ALA A 236 20.94 -9.50 8.83
CA ALA A 236 19.69 -10.18 8.49
C ALA A 236 18.52 -9.18 8.49
N LEU A 237 17.61 -9.35 7.53
CA LEU A 237 16.50 -8.41 7.34
C LEU A 237 15.24 -8.92 8.02
N PHE A 238 14.58 -8.02 8.75
CA PHE A 238 13.29 -8.24 9.35
C PHE A 238 12.31 -7.19 8.85
N TYR A 239 11.12 -7.63 8.45
CA TYR A 239 9.98 -6.75 8.27
C TYR A 239 9.24 -6.61 9.60
N LEU A 240 9.02 -5.38 10.01
CA LEU A 240 8.30 -5.02 11.23
C LEU A 240 6.96 -4.40 10.87
N HIS A 241 5.91 -4.84 11.57
CA HIS A 241 4.56 -4.32 11.41
C HIS A 241 3.82 -4.34 12.76
N ARG A 242 3.23 -3.22 13.15
CA ARG A 242 2.43 -3.12 14.38
C ARG A 242 0.96 -3.38 14.02
N VAL A 243 0.38 -4.43 14.61
CA VAL A 243 -0.96 -4.92 14.28
C VAL A 243 -2.00 -3.85 14.58
N THR A 244 -2.89 -3.62 13.63
CA THR A 244 -4.01 -2.67 13.66
C THR A 244 -5.33 -3.38 13.36
N ASP A 245 -6.45 -2.68 13.53
CA ASP A 245 -7.77 -3.22 13.18
C ASP A 245 -7.96 -3.39 11.67
N ARG A 246 -7.04 -2.89 10.84
CA ARG A 246 -7.06 -3.03 9.38
C ARG A 246 -6.51 -4.38 8.92
N ASP A 247 -5.82 -5.11 9.80
CA ASP A 247 -5.16 -6.37 9.48
C ASP A 247 -6.12 -7.57 9.51
N VAL A 248 -7.27 -7.42 8.86
CA VAL A 248 -8.37 -8.40 8.86
C VAL A 248 -8.00 -9.70 8.14
N GLN A 249 -7.00 -9.66 7.26
CA GLN A 249 -6.47 -10.83 6.54
C GLN A 249 -5.39 -11.58 7.33
N GLY A 250 -5.18 -11.24 8.61
CA GLY A 250 -4.22 -11.92 9.47
C GLY A 250 -2.78 -11.65 9.07
N LEU A 251 -1.88 -12.52 9.52
CA LEU A 251 -0.47 -12.45 9.12
C LEU A 251 -0.34 -12.45 7.60
N TRP A 252 -1.07 -13.31 6.88
CA TRP A 252 -0.96 -13.43 5.43
C TRP A 252 -1.08 -12.09 4.71
N GLY A 253 -2.14 -11.33 5.02
CA GLY A 253 -2.35 -9.98 4.45
C GLY A 253 -1.27 -8.98 4.88
N ILE A 254 -0.83 -9.02 6.15
CA ILE A 254 0.27 -8.16 6.63
C ILE A 254 1.54 -8.38 5.79
N ILE A 255 1.95 -9.63 5.59
CA ILE A 255 3.17 -9.94 4.84
C ILE A 255 3.03 -9.53 3.38
N GLN A 256 1.88 -9.83 2.78
CA GLN A 256 1.58 -9.55 1.38
C GLN A 256 1.57 -8.05 1.12
N ALA A 257 0.79 -7.28 1.89
CA ALA A 257 0.70 -5.83 1.77
C ALA A 257 2.08 -5.19 1.97
N GLY A 258 2.82 -5.62 3.00
CA GLY A 258 4.18 -5.15 3.26
C GLY A 258 5.15 -5.36 2.09
N LEU A 259 5.12 -6.54 1.47
CA LEU A 259 5.94 -6.81 0.29
C LEU A 259 5.51 -5.97 -0.92
N ILE A 260 4.20 -5.90 -1.20
CA ILE A 260 3.67 -5.13 -2.33
C ILE A 260 4.06 -3.65 -2.19
N GLU A 261 3.81 -3.05 -1.04
CA GLU A 261 4.06 -1.63 -0.80
C GLU A 261 5.55 -1.30 -0.85
N LYS A 262 6.41 -2.08 -0.18
CA LYS A 262 7.85 -1.80 -0.15
C LYS A 262 8.53 -2.01 -1.50
N PHE A 263 8.12 -3.02 -2.26
CA PHE A 263 8.67 -3.25 -3.59
C PHE A 263 8.17 -2.22 -4.61
N LYS A 264 6.95 -1.72 -4.44
CA LYS A 264 6.38 -0.62 -5.22
C LYS A 264 7.01 0.73 -4.88
N GLN A 265 7.32 1.01 -3.61
CA GLN A 265 7.99 2.25 -3.19
C GLN A 265 9.36 2.39 -3.88
N GLY A 266 10.07 1.28 -4.07
CA GLY A 266 11.35 1.28 -4.76
C GLY A 266 12.47 1.94 -3.95
N ILE A 267 13.63 2.08 -4.58
CA ILE A 267 14.80 2.75 -4.03
C ILE A 267 15.33 3.75 -5.04
N GLU A 268 15.39 5.01 -4.62
CA GLU A 268 15.99 6.07 -5.42
C GLU A 268 17.52 5.95 -5.41
N LEU A 269 18.15 6.01 -6.58
CA LEU A 269 19.59 5.93 -6.75
C LEU A 269 20.10 7.19 -7.43
N GLU A 270 20.55 8.16 -6.62
CA GLU A 270 21.22 9.34 -7.15
C GLU A 270 22.54 8.95 -7.83
N GLY A 271 22.65 9.18 -9.14
CA GLY A 271 23.92 9.20 -9.87
C GLY A 271 24.49 7.85 -10.33
N ILE A 272 23.76 6.74 -10.22
CA ILE A 272 24.26 5.41 -10.65
C ILE A 272 23.90 5.08 -12.12
N THR A 273 22.78 5.57 -12.66
CA THR A 273 22.42 5.38 -14.07
C THR A 273 21.87 6.65 -14.70
N ARG A 274 21.95 6.80 -16.04
CA ARG A 274 21.37 7.96 -16.75
C ARG A 274 19.85 7.87 -16.98
N HIS A 275 19.25 6.71 -16.72
CA HIS A 275 17.89 6.39 -17.19
C HIS A 275 17.01 5.65 -16.18
N LYS A 276 17.51 5.37 -14.96
CA LYS A 276 16.76 4.66 -13.93
C LYS A 276 17.23 5.13 -12.55
N ASP A 277 16.70 6.28 -12.17
CA ASP A 277 16.92 6.86 -10.84
C ASP A 277 16.08 6.14 -9.77
N LEU A 278 15.25 5.16 -10.16
CA LEU A 278 14.39 4.37 -9.27
C LEU A 278 14.46 2.87 -9.61
N ILE A 279 14.91 2.07 -8.64
CA ILE A 279 14.85 0.61 -8.69
C ILE A 279 13.61 0.14 -7.93
N GLN A 280 12.62 -0.40 -8.64
CA GLN A 280 11.37 -0.89 -8.06
C GLN A 280 10.89 -2.16 -8.76
N ALA A 281 10.00 -2.89 -8.11
CA ALA A 281 9.25 -3.98 -8.72
C ALA A 281 7.79 -3.95 -8.25
N ILE A 282 6.86 -3.96 -9.20
CA ILE A 282 5.43 -4.11 -8.95
C ILE A 282 5.10 -5.60 -8.71
N ILE A 283 4.56 -5.88 -7.53
CA ILE A 283 3.95 -7.16 -7.18
C ILE A 283 2.42 -7.00 -7.34
N PRO A 284 1.75 -7.77 -8.21
CA PRO A 284 0.29 -7.75 -8.34
C PRO A 284 -0.43 -8.10 -7.03
N GLY A 285 -1.60 -7.52 -6.80
CA GLY A 285 -2.41 -7.77 -5.59
C GLY A 285 -2.96 -9.20 -5.49
N ASP A 286 -3.01 -9.92 -6.61
CA ASP A 286 -3.43 -11.33 -6.72
C ASP A 286 -2.24 -12.28 -6.89
N ALA A 287 -1.01 -11.82 -6.68
CA ALA A 287 0.20 -12.61 -6.97
C ALA A 287 0.37 -13.85 -6.08
N ASP A 288 -0.33 -13.91 -4.96
CA ASP A 288 -0.36 -15.02 -4.00
C ASP A 288 -1.47 -16.05 -4.28
N GLU A 289 -2.39 -15.73 -5.18
CA GLU A 289 -3.50 -16.61 -5.55
C GLU A 289 -3.03 -17.94 -6.17
N LYS A 290 -3.86 -18.97 -6.04
CA LYS A 290 -3.56 -20.26 -6.66
C LYS A 290 -3.52 -20.13 -8.17
N LEU A 291 -2.56 -20.81 -8.80
CA LEU A 291 -2.50 -20.93 -10.24
C LEU A 291 -3.74 -21.67 -10.77
N PRO A 292 -4.11 -21.51 -12.05
CA PRO A 292 -5.23 -22.26 -12.66
C PRO A 292 -5.12 -23.78 -12.52
N SER A 293 -3.90 -24.31 -12.34
CA SER A 293 -3.62 -25.71 -12.05
C SER A 293 -3.97 -26.15 -10.63
N GLY A 294 -4.42 -25.24 -9.76
CA GLY A 294 -4.65 -25.45 -8.33
C GLY A 294 -3.38 -25.42 -7.47
N LEU A 295 -2.20 -25.27 -8.08
CA LEU A 295 -0.92 -25.18 -7.36
C LEU A 295 -0.73 -23.78 -6.75
N SER A 296 -0.08 -23.71 -5.59
CA SER A 296 0.31 -22.42 -4.99
C SER A 296 1.24 -21.63 -5.91
N SER A 297 1.01 -20.32 -6.02
CA SER A 297 1.90 -19.41 -6.72
C SER A 297 3.28 -19.31 -6.07
N PHE A 298 4.21 -18.65 -6.76
CA PHE A 298 5.55 -18.37 -6.23
C PHE A 298 5.46 -17.57 -4.93
N LEU A 299 4.68 -16.48 -4.91
CA LEU A 299 4.50 -15.66 -3.71
C LEU A 299 3.74 -16.42 -2.63
N GLY A 300 2.67 -17.15 -2.97
CA GLY A 300 1.88 -17.91 -2.01
C GLY A 300 2.70 -18.96 -1.24
N LYS A 301 3.70 -19.59 -1.87
CA LYS A 301 4.63 -20.50 -1.17
C LYS A 301 5.52 -19.77 -0.15
N ILE A 302 6.00 -18.58 -0.51
CA ILE A 302 6.80 -17.75 0.39
C ILE A 302 5.93 -17.29 1.57
N LEU A 303 4.74 -16.74 1.28
CA LEU A 303 3.81 -16.27 2.32
C LEU A 303 3.45 -17.37 3.31
N LYS A 304 3.13 -18.58 2.83
CA LYS A 304 2.83 -19.71 3.72
C LYS A 304 3.99 -20.00 4.69
N SER A 305 5.22 -20.04 4.15
CA SER A 305 6.42 -20.25 4.97
C SER A 305 6.63 -19.14 6.00
N LYS A 306 6.35 -17.88 5.63
CA LYS A 306 6.49 -16.75 6.56
C LYS A 306 5.45 -16.74 7.65
N VAL A 307 4.19 -17.01 7.32
CA VAL A 307 3.12 -17.14 8.32
C VAL A 307 3.49 -18.17 9.37
N ASP A 308 4.03 -19.32 8.97
CA ASP A 308 4.41 -20.40 9.89
C ASP A 308 5.65 -20.09 10.77
N ASN A 309 6.47 -19.11 10.39
CA ASN A 309 7.76 -18.84 11.03
C ASN A 309 7.91 -17.38 11.51
N SER A 310 6.82 -16.63 11.61
CA SER A 310 6.83 -15.25 12.10
C SER A 310 6.95 -15.21 13.62
N TYR A 311 7.55 -14.13 14.12
CA TYR A 311 7.60 -13.81 15.53
C TYR A 311 6.49 -12.81 15.85
N ILE A 312 5.80 -13.01 16.96
CA ILE A 312 4.73 -12.14 17.44
C ILE A 312 5.12 -11.66 18.82
N TYR A 313 5.50 -10.39 18.93
CA TYR A 313 5.82 -9.78 20.20
C TYR A 313 4.61 -9.07 20.78
N ASN A 314 4.20 -9.47 22.00
CA ASN A 314 3.14 -8.79 22.72
C ASN A 314 3.73 -7.62 23.52
N LEU A 315 3.34 -6.39 23.17
CA LEU A 315 3.83 -5.15 23.79
C LEU A 315 3.40 -5.05 25.27
N LYS A 316 2.24 -5.59 25.62
CA LYS A 316 1.68 -5.54 26.98
C LYS A 316 2.33 -6.54 27.92
N THR A 317 2.46 -7.80 27.51
CA THR A 317 3.04 -8.86 28.35
C THR A 317 4.55 -9.00 28.20
N ARG A 318 5.16 -8.26 27.27
CA ARG A 318 6.59 -8.30 26.93
C ARG A 318 7.07 -9.72 26.60
N SER A 319 6.23 -10.48 25.90
CA SER A 319 6.47 -11.89 25.60
C SER A 319 6.45 -12.17 24.10
N MET A 320 7.32 -13.10 23.68
CA MET A 320 7.38 -13.58 22.31
C MET A 320 6.47 -14.80 22.12
N GLY A 321 5.72 -14.81 21.03
CA GLY A 321 4.89 -15.92 20.57
C GLY A 321 5.11 -16.19 19.08
N HIS A 322 4.44 -17.24 18.58
CA HIS A 322 4.56 -17.73 17.20
C HIS A 322 3.22 -18.18 16.59
N ASP A 323 2.11 -17.97 17.29
CA ASP A 323 0.82 -18.47 16.81
C ASP A 323 0.26 -17.57 15.72
N ALA A 324 0.37 -18.05 14.47
CA ALA A 324 -0.10 -17.36 13.29
C ALA A 324 -1.61 -17.07 13.25
N ASN A 325 -2.40 -17.79 14.05
CA ASN A 325 -3.87 -17.68 14.03
C ASN A 325 -4.41 -16.63 15.01
N LEU A 326 -3.54 -16.04 15.84
CA LEU A 326 -3.94 -15.14 16.93
C LEU A 326 -3.18 -13.82 16.83
N ILE A 327 -3.68 -12.93 15.98
CA ILE A 327 -3.28 -11.52 15.98
C ILE A 327 -4.27 -10.65 16.76
N PHE A 328 -3.74 -9.75 17.57
CA PHE A 328 -4.49 -8.85 18.44
C PHE A 328 -4.11 -7.39 18.13
N PRO A 329 -4.99 -6.64 17.45
CA PRO A 329 -4.78 -5.23 17.15
C PRO A 329 -4.37 -4.39 18.36
N GLY A 330 -3.49 -3.42 18.09
CA GLY A 330 -2.93 -2.47 19.04
C GLY A 330 -1.85 -3.06 19.95
N GLN A 331 -1.90 -4.35 20.29
CA GLN A 331 -1.09 -4.96 21.35
C GLN A 331 0.13 -5.73 20.86
N GLN A 332 0.26 -5.94 19.54
CA GLN A 332 1.26 -6.83 18.98
C GLN A 332 2.12 -6.15 17.91
N LEU A 333 3.39 -6.54 17.92
CA LEU A 333 4.36 -6.27 16.87
C LEU A 333 4.70 -7.59 16.18
N ILE A 334 4.54 -7.64 14.87
CA ILE A 334 4.92 -8.78 14.03
C ILE A 334 6.35 -8.54 13.54
N LEU A 335 7.21 -9.54 13.67
CA LEU A 335 8.56 -9.54 13.12
C LEU A 335 8.71 -10.73 12.17
N ILE A 336 9.06 -10.44 10.93
CA ILE A 336 9.14 -11.43 9.86
C ILE A 336 10.54 -11.45 9.31
N HIS A 337 11.25 -12.56 9.50
CA HIS A 337 12.59 -12.71 8.94
C HIS A 337 12.53 -12.99 7.44
N PHE A 338 13.21 -12.15 6.67
CA PHE A 338 13.38 -12.29 5.23
C PHE A 338 14.85 -12.51 4.87
N PRO A 339 15.24 -13.74 4.48
CA PRO A 339 16.56 -13.97 3.94
C PRO A 339 16.79 -13.11 2.70
N LYS A 340 17.96 -12.47 2.60
CA LYS A 340 18.30 -11.60 1.46
C LYS A 340 18.13 -12.31 0.12
N VAL A 341 18.48 -13.59 0.04
CA VAL A 341 18.33 -14.41 -1.18
C VAL A 341 16.86 -14.50 -1.62
N GLU A 342 15.94 -14.63 -0.65
CA GLU A 342 14.50 -14.73 -0.93
C GLU A 342 13.95 -13.40 -1.45
N LEU A 343 14.31 -12.26 -0.83
CA LEU A 343 13.92 -10.93 -1.32
C LEU A 343 14.47 -10.65 -2.73
N LYS A 344 15.70 -11.08 -3.02
CA LYS A 344 16.28 -10.99 -4.38
C LYS A 344 15.48 -11.82 -5.38
N GLN A 345 15.09 -13.04 -5.01
CA GLN A 345 14.25 -13.90 -5.86
C GLN A 345 12.89 -13.26 -6.13
N ILE A 346 12.25 -12.67 -5.13
CA ILE A 346 10.99 -11.93 -5.29
C ILE A 346 11.19 -10.77 -6.28
N TYR A 347 12.21 -9.94 -6.07
CA TYR A 347 12.49 -8.81 -6.95
C TYR A 347 12.73 -9.27 -8.39
N GLN A 348 13.57 -10.28 -8.59
CA GLN A 348 13.93 -10.81 -9.91
C GLN A 348 12.72 -11.41 -10.62
N PHE A 349 11.87 -12.15 -9.90
CA PHE A 349 10.66 -12.76 -10.45
C PHE A 349 9.72 -11.69 -11.02
N PHE A 350 9.37 -10.69 -10.21
CA PHE A 350 8.39 -9.68 -10.60
C PHE A 350 8.96 -8.64 -11.57
N SER A 351 10.24 -8.25 -11.44
CA SER A 351 10.89 -7.36 -12.42
C SER A 351 11.00 -8.01 -13.80
N LYS A 352 11.26 -9.32 -13.88
CA LYS A 352 11.25 -10.07 -15.15
C LYS A 352 9.85 -10.09 -15.78
N GLN A 353 8.82 -10.37 -14.98
CA GLN A 353 7.43 -10.39 -15.46
C GLN A 353 7.02 -9.01 -16.02
N GLN A 354 7.40 -7.92 -15.37
CA GLN A 354 7.13 -6.56 -15.86
C GLN A 354 7.83 -6.28 -17.19
N ARG A 355 9.10 -6.67 -17.35
CA ARG A 355 9.84 -6.50 -18.62
C ARG A 355 9.17 -7.27 -19.77
N GLN A 356 8.78 -8.52 -19.52
CA GLN A 356 8.09 -9.34 -20.52
C GLN A 356 6.75 -8.76 -20.95
N ASN A 357 5.97 -8.23 -19.99
CA ASN A 357 4.72 -7.56 -20.30
C ASN A 357 4.96 -6.29 -21.13
N ALA A 358 5.93 -5.46 -20.75
CA ALA A 358 6.29 -4.25 -21.50
C ALA A 358 6.75 -4.54 -22.93
N GLU A 359 7.56 -5.58 -23.13
CA GLU A 359 7.99 -6.04 -24.46
C GLU A 359 6.81 -6.50 -25.33
N THR A 360 5.83 -7.19 -24.73
CA THR A 360 4.62 -7.64 -25.43
C THR A 360 3.78 -6.46 -25.93
N TYR A 361 3.64 -5.40 -25.13
CA TYR A 361 2.95 -4.18 -25.56
C TYR A 361 3.72 -3.37 -26.61
N ALA A 362 5.06 -3.40 -26.56
CA ALA A 362 5.90 -2.69 -27.53
C ALA A 362 5.89 -3.31 -28.94
N ILE A 363 5.63 -4.61 -29.06
CA ILE A 363 5.58 -5.34 -30.34
C ILE A 363 4.20 -5.23 -31.02
N THR A 364 3.17 -4.78 -30.31
CA THR A 364 1.77 -4.77 -30.80
C THR A 364 1.31 -3.40 -31.33
N ASN A 365 2.21 -2.43 -31.51
CA ASN A 365 1.91 -1.08 -32.04
C ASN A 365 2.49 -0.84 -33.44
#